data_AF-A0A9D7LVL1-F1
#
_entry.id   AF-A0A9D7LVL1-F1
#
_cell.length_a   1.000
_cell.length_b   1.000
_cell.length_c   1.000
_cell.angle_alpha   90.00
_cell.angle_beta   90.00
_cell.angle_gamma   90.00
#
_symmetry.space_group_name_H-M   'P 1'
#
loop_
_entity.id
_entity.type
_entity.pdbx_description
1 polymer ?
#
loop_
_entity_poly.entity_id
_entity_poly.type
_entity_poly.pdbx_seq_one_letter_code
_entity_poly.pdbx_strand_id
1 'polypeptide(L)'
;MMSRGGLLPEADFFCPIPYQPLDLFTDDRLAAIVTGKDGDLDRAFGLFLVQLERLDPAFLRSLGPGCTTPEGFSKCYAQRRSDFDPLEWARGNLLEVHYNARHHRTVPWRYALLRMHEPFGAIVKDLSDGDRACFNRSLKRVFVDNYAAVPPLSIERLIALHDAGILAIHALGSDYTMERDDKGAVWHIAARGVTHYFDSIVDARGQAVLGQEEFPFPTLRMQIRALAIARSASLDEIVTGKGFVGQPGNPLERALPVVAISAGAQPFVQGLTAAEELWNRGCACHPERARRKQRAGPAD
;
A
#
# COMPACT_ATOMS: atom_id res chain seq x y z
N MET A 1 8.85 -20.44 -8.47
CA MET A 1 8.53 -19.09 -7.95
C MET A 1 9.29 -18.85 -6.67
N MET A 2 9.66 -17.60 -6.39
CA MET A 2 10.46 -17.25 -5.23
C MET A 2 9.92 -16.02 -4.55
N SER A 3 9.94 -16.00 -3.22
CA SER A 3 9.65 -14.81 -2.44
C SER A 3 10.49 -14.79 -1.18
N ARG A 4 10.68 -13.60 -0.59
CA ARG A 4 11.49 -13.45 0.63
C ARG A 4 10.99 -14.35 1.75
N GLY A 5 9.67 -14.38 1.96
CA GLY A 5 9.02 -15.16 3.02
C GLY A 5 8.57 -16.56 2.60
N GLY A 6 8.63 -16.91 1.31
CA GLY A 6 8.03 -18.13 0.78
C GLY A 6 6.50 -18.13 0.77
N LEU A 7 5.85 -17.03 1.18
CA LEU A 7 4.40 -16.95 1.31
C LEU A 7 3.72 -16.72 -0.06
N LEU A 8 2.51 -17.28 -0.19
CA LEU A 8 1.59 -16.96 -1.27
C LEU A 8 0.63 -15.84 -0.84
N PRO A 9 0.18 -14.98 -1.77
CA PRO A 9 -0.92 -14.06 -1.49
C PRO A 9 -2.20 -14.85 -1.18
N GLU A 10 -3.04 -14.30 -0.33
CA GLU A 10 -4.37 -14.88 -0.10
C GLU A 10 -5.31 -14.57 -1.27
N ALA A 11 -6.29 -15.44 -1.49
CA ALA A 11 -7.34 -15.20 -2.46
C ALA A 11 -8.22 -14.03 -2.01
N ASP A 12 -8.71 -13.28 -2.99
CA ASP A 12 -9.71 -12.23 -2.80
C ASP A 12 -10.98 -12.82 -2.19
N PHE A 13 -11.68 -12.07 -1.35
CA PHE A 13 -12.74 -12.58 -0.50
C PHE A 13 -14.05 -11.83 -0.72
N PHE A 14 -15.15 -12.48 -0.37
CA PHE A 14 -16.46 -11.85 -0.45
C PHE A 14 -16.56 -10.68 0.54
N CYS A 15 -16.84 -9.49 0.02
CA CYS A 15 -17.17 -8.30 0.80
C CYS A 15 -18.40 -7.58 0.20
N PRO A 16 -19.21 -6.89 1.03
CA PRO A 16 -20.39 -6.20 0.54
C PRO A 16 -19.99 -5.00 -0.34
N ILE A 17 -20.68 -4.85 -1.48
CA ILE A 17 -20.60 -3.68 -2.36
C ILE A 17 -22.01 -3.08 -2.47
N PRO A 18 -22.22 -1.79 -2.13
CA PRO A 18 -21.21 -0.82 -1.70
C PRO A 18 -20.64 -1.14 -0.32
N TYR A 19 -19.41 -0.66 -0.06
CA TYR A 19 -18.74 -0.90 1.21
C TYR A 19 -19.51 -0.26 2.38
N GLN A 20 -19.67 -1.01 3.48
CA GLN A 20 -20.34 -0.59 4.71
C GLN A 20 -19.39 0.15 5.65
N PRO A 21 -19.72 1.35 6.16
CA PRO A 21 -18.80 2.18 6.92
C PRO A 21 -18.26 1.50 8.19
N LEU A 22 -17.12 1.99 8.67
CA LEU A 22 -16.58 1.61 9.99
C LEU A 22 -17.15 2.54 11.06
N ASP A 23 -17.50 1.99 12.21
CA ASP A 23 -18.16 2.75 13.27
C ASP A 23 -17.21 3.62 14.11
N LEU A 24 -15.98 3.17 14.32
CA LEU A 24 -15.02 3.81 15.23
C LEU A 24 -13.81 4.36 14.48
N PHE A 25 -13.35 3.68 13.43
CA PHE A 25 -12.16 4.05 12.68
C PHE A 25 -12.51 4.96 11.49
N THR A 26 -12.88 6.20 11.80
CA THR A 26 -13.31 7.21 10.81
C THR A 26 -12.23 8.27 10.60
N ASP A 27 -12.27 8.95 9.44
CA ASP A 27 -11.34 10.04 9.11
C ASP A 27 -11.34 11.14 10.18
N ASP A 28 -12.51 11.59 10.62
CA ASP A 28 -12.64 12.64 11.65
C ASP A 28 -11.96 12.26 12.97
N ARG A 29 -12.10 11.00 13.39
CA ARG A 29 -11.49 10.52 14.64
C ARG A 29 -9.98 10.41 14.52
N LEU A 30 -9.48 9.98 13.38
CA LEU A 30 -8.04 9.93 13.14
C LEU A 30 -7.43 11.32 13.00
N ALA A 31 -8.10 12.25 12.31
CA ALA A 31 -7.67 13.64 12.22
C ALA A 31 -7.60 14.32 13.59
N ALA A 32 -8.49 13.97 14.52
CA ALA A 32 -8.43 14.44 15.90
C ALA A 32 -7.28 13.83 16.72
N ILE A 33 -6.80 12.64 16.34
CA ILE A 33 -5.69 11.95 17.00
C ILE A 33 -4.33 12.47 16.52
N VAL A 34 -4.20 12.75 15.22
CA VAL A 34 -2.92 13.05 14.58
C VAL A 34 -2.64 14.54 14.61
N THR A 35 -1.59 14.90 15.34
CA THR A 35 -1.17 16.29 15.61
C THR A 35 0.23 16.61 15.08
N GLY A 36 0.89 15.66 14.42
CA GLY A 36 2.26 15.78 13.94
C GLY A 36 3.32 15.49 14.99
N LYS A 37 2.97 14.78 16.07
CA LYS A 37 3.87 14.49 17.20
C LYS A 37 4.10 13.00 17.35
N ASP A 38 5.23 12.64 17.95
CA ASP A 38 5.53 11.25 18.26
C ASP A 38 4.42 10.61 19.13
N GLY A 39 4.12 9.35 18.84
CA GLY A 39 3.06 8.58 19.49
C GLY A 39 1.66 8.82 18.91
N ASP A 40 1.52 9.64 17.86
CA ASP A 40 0.27 9.74 17.09
C ASP A 40 -0.07 8.39 16.46
N LEU A 41 0.94 7.66 15.97
CA LEU A 41 0.77 6.31 15.44
C LEU A 41 0.23 5.34 16.48
N ASP A 42 0.78 5.36 17.71
CA ASP A 42 0.34 4.45 18.78
C ASP A 42 -1.11 4.73 19.19
N ARG A 43 -1.51 6.01 19.25
CA ARG A 43 -2.90 6.41 19.52
C ARG A 43 -3.84 5.95 18.41
N ALA A 44 -3.47 6.18 17.15
CA ALA A 44 -4.25 5.73 15.99
C ALA A 44 -4.34 4.19 15.95
N PHE A 45 -3.24 3.50 16.30
CA PHE A 45 -3.20 2.06 16.40
C PHE A 45 -4.06 1.51 17.55
N GLY A 46 -4.14 2.22 18.68
CA GLY A 46 -5.09 1.91 19.74
C GLY A 46 -6.54 1.90 19.25
N LEU A 47 -6.94 2.91 18.46
CA LEU A 47 -8.26 2.96 17.84
C LEU A 47 -8.48 1.82 16.82
N PHE A 48 -7.44 1.48 16.06
CA PHE A 48 -7.44 0.34 15.14
C PHE A 48 -7.73 -0.97 15.87
N LEU A 49 -7.08 -1.22 17.00
CA LEU A 49 -7.31 -2.42 17.81
C LEU A 49 -8.74 -2.47 18.37
N VAL A 50 -9.28 -1.34 18.84
CA VAL A 50 -10.67 -1.27 19.34
C VAL A 50 -11.68 -1.55 18.22
N GLN A 51 -11.46 -1.00 17.02
CA GLN A 51 -12.30 -1.29 15.85
C GLN A 51 -12.23 -2.77 15.46
N LEU A 52 -11.03 -3.36 15.49
CA LEU A 52 -10.81 -4.75 15.14
C LEU A 52 -11.41 -5.71 16.18
N GLU A 53 -11.22 -5.46 17.48
CA GLU A 53 -11.84 -6.23 18.57
C GLU A 53 -13.38 -6.20 18.45
N ARG A 54 -13.96 -5.07 18.05
CA ARG A 54 -15.41 -4.97 17.88
C ARG A 54 -15.95 -5.79 16.71
N LEU A 55 -15.18 -5.92 15.62
CA LEU A 55 -15.58 -6.65 14.43
C LEU A 55 -15.22 -8.14 14.49
N ASP A 56 -14.07 -8.47 15.09
CA ASP A 56 -13.54 -9.82 15.14
C ASP A 56 -12.66 -10.04 16.40
N PRO A 57 -13.29 -10.18 17.57
CA PRO A 57 -12.55 -10.38 18.83
C PRO A 57 -11.88 -11.76 18.87
N ALA A 58 -12.41 -12.74 18.12
CA ALA A 58 -11.79 -14.06 18.01
C ALA A 58 -10.47 -13.99 17.24
N PHE A 59 -10.43 -13.24 16.14
CA PHE A 59 -9.19 -12.98 15.41
C PHE A 59 -8.14 -12.31 16.30
N LEU A 60 -8.50 -11.23 17.03
CA LEU A 60 -7.51 -10.54 17.85
C LEU A 60 -6.95 -11.44 18.97
N ARG A 61 -7.81 -12.23 19.62
CA ARG A 61 -7.36 -13.25 20.59
C ARG A 61 -6.43 -14.28 19.98
N SER A 62 -6.68 -14.70 18.74
CA SER A 62 -5.85 -15.70 18.04
C SER A 62 -4.42 -15.23 17.76
N LEU A 63 -4.18 -13.92 17.68
CA LEU A 63 -2.85 -13.36 17.48
C LEU A 63 -1.97 -13.45 18.73
N GLY A 64 -2.58 -13.44 19.92
CA GLY A 64 -1.88 -13.48 21.21
C GLY A 64 -1.54 -12.11 21.80
N PRO A 65 -0.93 -12.07 23.00
CA PRO A 65 -0.77 -10.84 23.78
C PRO A 65 0.33 -9.89 23.28
N GLY A 66 1.25 -10.34 22.41
CA GLY A 66 2.36 -9.54 21.91
C GLY A 66 2.00 -8.55 20.78
N CYS A 67 0.72 -8.47 20.42
CA CYS A 67 0.24 -7.83 19.20
C CYS A 67 -0.39 -6.46 19.46
N THR A 68 0.05 -5.79 20.53
CA THR A 68 -0.51 -4.54 21.07
C THR A 68 0.21 -3.28 20.59
N THR A 69 1.27 -3.42 19.80
CA THR A 69 1.97 -2.31 19.13
C THR A 69 1.94 -2.51 17.61
N PRO A 70 2.17 -1.46 16.80
CA PRO A 70 2.23 -1.58 15.33
C PRO A 70 3.18 -2.70 14.85
N GLU A 71 4.40 -2.75 15.38
CA GLU A 71 5.38 -3.78 15.06
C GLU A 71 5.00 -5.15 15.59
N GLY A 72 4.51 -5.22 16.83
CA GLY A 72 4.05 -6.46 17.45
C GLY A 72 2.94 -7.10 16.64
N PHE A 73 1.93 -6.32 16.27
CA PHE A 73 0.81 -6.75 15.43
C PHE A 73 1.28 -7.21 14.05
N SER A 74 2.16 -6.44 13.40
CA SER A 74 2.71 -6.85 12.10
C SER A 74 3.46 -8.18 12.18
N LYS A 75 4.18 -8.43 13.28
CA LYS A 75 4.89 -9.70 13.50
C LYS A 75 3.91 -10.85 13.74
N CYS A 76 2.96 -10.68 14.67
CA CYS A 76 1.94 -11.70 14.95
C CYS A 76 1.13 -12.06 13.70
N TYR A 77 0.71 -11.05 12.94
CA TYR A 77 -0.03 -11.20 11.70
C TYR A 77 0.75 -12.06 10.68
N ALA A 78 2.05 -11.79 10.51
CA ALA A 78 2.90 -12.55 9.59
C ALA A 78 3.18 -14.00 10.08
N GLN A 79 3.28 -14.21 11.40
CA GLN A 79 3.54 -15.52 11.98
C GLN A 79 2.42 -16.52 11.71
N ARG A 80 1.14 -16.06 11.67
CA ARG A 80 -0.02 -16.93 11.37
C ARG A 80 0.15 -17.80 10.14
N ARG A 81 0.81 -17.28 9.10
CA ARG A 81 1.04 -17.99 7.83
C ARG A 81 2.40 -18.64 7.72
N SER A 82 3.38 -18.11 8.45
CA SER A 82 4.76 -18.62 8.42
C SER A 82 4.89 -20.03 8.99
N ASP A 83 3.95 -20.45 9.85
CA ASP A 83 3.96 -21.77 10.49
C ASP A 83 3.38 -22.89 9.62
N PHE A 84 2.84 -22.55 8.43
CA PHE A 84 2.20 -23.50 7.52
C PHE A 84 2.98 -23.62 6.21
N ASP A 85 2.83 -24.77 5.54
CA ASP A 85 3.24 -24.88 4.15
C ASP A 85 2.42 -23.87 3.29
N PRO A 86 3.06 -23.07 2.42
CA PRO A 86 2.39 -22.03 1.66
C PRO A 86 1.23 -22.53 0.79
N LEU A 87 1.33 -23.74 0.25
CA LEU A 87 0.29 -24.31 -0.62
C LEU A 87 -0.83 -24.96 0.18
N GLU A 88 -0.51 -25.62 1.30
CA GLU A 88 -1.55 -26.06 2.24
C GLU A 88 -2.35 -24.87 2.79
N TRP A 89 -1.69 -23.77 3.14
CA TRP A 89 -2.37 -22.52 3.51
C TRP A 89 -3.27 -22.02 2.37
N ALA A 90 -2.73 -21.95 1.15
CA ALA A 90 -3.48 -21.47 -0.01
C ALA A 90 -4.71 -22.34 -0.32
N ARG A 91 -4.62 -23.66 -0.17
CA ARG A 91 -5.77 -24.57 -0.32
C ARG A 91 -6.84 -24.29 0.73
N GLY A 92 -6.46 -24.18 2.01
CA GLY A 92 -7.39 -23.87 3.10
C GLY A 92 -8.08 -22.51 2.89
N ASN A 93 -7.30 -21.48 2.55
CA ASN A 93 -7.80 -20.16 2.24
C ASN A 93 -8.76 -20.17 1.04
N LEU A 94 -8.44 -20.91 -0.03
CA LEU A 94 -9.28 -21.02 -1.21
C LEU A 94 -10.63 -21.72 -0.91
N LEU A 95 -10.62 -22.76 -0.06
CA LEU A 95 -11.84 -23.42 0.40
C LEU A 95 -12.73 -22.46 1.19
N GLU A 96 -12.15 -21.69 2.13
CA GLU A 96 -12.87 -20.68 2.89
C GLU A 96 -13.47 -19.62 1.96
N VAL A 97 -12.68 -19.08 1.02
CA VAL A 97 -13.11 -18.04 0.09
C VAL A 97 -14.28 -18.51 -0.78
N HIS A 98 -14.21 -19.71 -1.35
CA HIS A 98 -15.31 -20.25 -2.16
C HIS A 98 -16.57 -20.50 -1.35
N TYR A 99 -16.42 -21.05 -0.14
CA TYR A 99 -17.54 -21.24 0.76
C TYR A 99 -18.19 -19.90 1.11
N ASN A 100 -17.41 -18.91 1.49
CA ASN A 100 -17.86 -17.59 1.87
C ASN A 100 -18.52 -16.84 0.71
N ALA A 101 -17.95 -16.91 -0.49
CA ALA A 101 -18.54 -16.33 -1.69
C ALA A 101 -19.92 -16.91 -2.01
N ARG A 102 -20.07 -18.25 -1.95
CA ARG A 102 -21.37 -18.93 -2.19
C ARG A 102 -22.45 -18.57 -1.17
N HIS A 103 -22.05 -18.24 0.06
CA HIS A 103 -22.97 -17.93 1.16
C HIS A 103 -23.04 -16.44 1.48
N HIS A 104 -22.41 -15.59 0.67
CA HIS A 104 -22.30 -14.14 0.90
C HIS A 104 -21.82 -13.79 2.32
N ARG A 105 -20.81 -14.52 2.81
CA ARG A 105 -20.22 -14.33 4.14
C ARG A 105 -18.93 -13.52 4.02
N THR A 106 -18.84 -12.45 4.79
CA THR A 106 -17.63 -11.64 4.87
C THR A 106 -16.77 -12.08 6.05
N VAL A 107 -15.46 -12.16 5.83
CA VAL A 107 -14.48 -12.41 6.90
C VAL A 107 -14.24 -11.09 7.65
N PRO A 108 -14.69 -10.94 8.90
CA PRO A 108 -14.77 -9.62 9.53
C PRO A 108 -13.42 -8.93 9.69
N TRP A 109 -12.37 -9.62 10.12
CA TRP A 109 -11.04 -9.03 10.24
C TRP A 109 -10.44 -8.60 8.89
N ARG A 110 -10.59 -9.40 7.82
CA ARG A 110 -10.11 -9.04 6.47
C ARG A 110 -10.82 -7.81 5.95
N TYR A 111 -12.13 -7.73 6.20
CA TYR A 111 -12.92 -6.57 5.86
C TYR A 111 -12.51 -5.33 6.65
N ALA A 112 -12.25 -5.48 7.95
CA ALA A 112 -11.76 -4.40 8.79
C ALA A 112 -10.42 -3.85 8.27
N LEU A 113 -9.44 -4.71 7.96
CA LEU A 113 -8.16 -4.29 7.37
C LEU A 113 -8.35 -3.62 6.00
N LEU A 114 -9.20 -4.20 5.15
CA LEU A 114 -9.56 -3.64 3.84
C LEU A 114 -10.21 -2.26 3.97
N ARG A 115 -10.93 -1.95 5.05
CA ARG A 115 -11.56 -0.64 5.21
C ARG A 115 -10.72 0.37 5.97
N MET A 116 -9.89 -0.09 6.90
CA MET A 116 -9.03 0.79 7.70
C MET A 116 -7.81 1.30 6.93
N HIS A 117 -7.38 0.64 5.85
CA HIS A 117 -6.19 1.07 5.11
C HIS A 117 -6.31 2.49 4.52
N GLU A 118 -7.50 2.88 4.07
CA GLU A 118 -7.79 4.19 3.48
C GLU A 118 -7.65 5.32 4.52
N PRO A 119 -8.42 5.34 5.64
CA PRO A 119 -8.25 6.35 6.69
C PRO A 119 -6.83 6.39 7.27
N PHE A 120 -6.18 5.23 7.43
CA PHE A 120 -4.79 5.19 7.87
C PHE A 120 -3.86 5.85 6.85
N GLY A 121 -4.03 5.54 5.56
CA GLY A 121 -3.28 6.14 4.46
C GLY A 121 -3.42 7.66 4.40
N ALA A 122 -4.59 8.20 4.79
CA ALA A 122 -4.84 9.63 4.81
C ALA A 122 -3.98 10.38 5.85
N ILE A 123 -3.72 9.76 7.01
CA ILE A 123 -2.96 10.39 8.11
C ILE A 123 -1.45 10.20 8.03
N VAL A 124 -0.94 9.26 7.23
CA VAL A 124 0.50 8.91 7.20
C VAL A 124 1.40 10.10 6.90
N LYS A 125 0.95 11.03 6.05
CA LYS A 125 1.68 12.26 5.70
C LYS A 125 1.81 13.26 6.85
N ASP A 126 0.88 13.19 7.81
CA ASP A 126 0.76 14.11 8.93
C ASP A 126 1.41 13.54 10.21
N LEU A 127 1.93 12.30 10.15
CA LEU A 127 2.74 11.71 11.22
C LEU A 127 4.15 12.31 11.28
N SER A 128 4.76 12.30 12.47
CA SER A 128 6.18 12.57 12.65
C SER A 128 7.04 11.62 11.80
N ASP A 129 8.30 11.98 11.56
CA ASP A 129 9.20 11.14 10.78
C ASP A 129 9.44 9.76 11.44
N GLY A 130 9.51 9.72 12.77
CA GLY A 130 9.66 8.49 13.55
C GLY A 130 8.44 7.57 13.42
N ASP A 131 7.25 8.11 13.60
CA ASP A 131 5.98 7.40 13.47
C ASP A 131 5.74 6.95 12.03
N ARG A 132 6.05 7.79 11.05
CA ARG A 132 5.96 7.43 9.63
C ARG A 132 6.91 6.30 9.26
N ALA A 133 8.15 6.33 9.77
CA ALA A 133 9.09 5.23 9.61
C ALA A 133 8.58 3.95 10.28
N CYS A 134 7.91 4.07 11.43
CA CYS A 134 7.27 2.96 12.13
C CYS A 134 6.16 2.31 11.32
N PHE A 135 5.23 3.12 10.81
CA PHE A 135 4.16 2.65 9.94
C PHE A 135 4.71 1.91 8.71
N ASN A 136 5.71 2.48 8.03
CA ASN A 136 6.28 1.91 6.81
C ASN A 136 6.98 0.55 7.04
N ARG A 137 7.65 0.36 8.18
CA ARG A 137 8.32 -0.91 8.51
C ARG A 137 7.34 -1.97 9.05
N SER A 138 6.17 -1.58 9.55
CA SER A 138 5.19 -2.44 10.20
C SER A 138 3.85 -2.50 9.45
N LEU A 139 2.85 -1.71 9.87
CA LEU A 139 1.44 -1.79 9.45
C LEU A 139 1.24 -1.68 7.94
N LYS A 140 2.09 -0.93 7.22
CA LYS A 140 2.02 -0.87 5.76
C LYS A 140 2.01 -2.27 5.13
N ARG A 141 2.83 -3.19 5.65
CA ARG A 141 2.92 -4.56 5.13
C ARG A 141 1.65 -5.36 5.39
N VAL A 142 1.02 -5.18 6.55
CA VAL A 142 -0.26 -5.83 6.90
C VAL A 142 -1.35 -5.38 5.92
N PHE A 143 -1.48 -4.06 5.70
CA PHE A 143 -2.48 -3.54 4.78
C PHE A 143 -2.22 -3.99 3.34
N VAL A 144 -0.98 -3.90 2.87
CA VAL A 144 -0.61 -4.36 1.52
C VAL A 144 -0.93 -5.84 1.34
N ASP A 145 -0.62 -6.67 2.32
CA ASP A 145 -0.87 -8.11 2.24
C ASP A 145 -2.37 -8.44 2.11
N ASN A 146 -3.23 -7.76 2.86
CA ASN A 146 -4.68 -8.00 2.80
C ASN A 146 -5.34 -7.33 1.57
N TYR A 147 -4.90 -6.12 1.19
CA TYR A 147 -5.46 -5.37 0.07
C TYR A 147 -4.97 -5.90 -1.29
N ALA A 148 -3.75 -6.43 -1.38
CA ALA A 148 -3.20 -7.04 -2.60
C ALA A 148 -3.60 -8.52 -2.76
N ALA A 149 -4.81 -8.87 -2.28
CA ALA A 149 -5.37 -10.19 -2.52
C ALA A 149 -5.56 -10.44 -4.03
N VAL A 150 -5.42 -11.69 -4.45
CA VAL A 150 -5.46 -12.05 -5.87
C VAL A 150 -6.71 -12.85 -6.21
N PRO A 151 -7.20 -12.85 -7.47
CA PRO A 151 -8.38 -13.60 -7.84
C PRO A 151 -8.28 -15.09 -7.45
N PRO A 152 -9.36 -15.72 -6.94
CA PRO A 152 -9.33 -17.14 -6.53
C PRO A 152 -8.84 -18.08 -7.64
N LEU A 153 -9.22 -17.81 -8.89
CA LEU A 153 -8.76 -18.58 -10.06
C LEU A 153 -7.24 -18.53 -10.26
N SER A 154 -6.58 -17.44 -9.87
CA SER A 154 -5.11 -17.35 -9.93
C SER A 154 -4.47 -18.29 -8.92
N ILE A 155 -5.02 -18.40 -7.71
CA ILE A 155 -4.54 -19.33 -6.68
C ILE A 155 -4.78 -20.78 -7.11
N GLU A 156 -5.96 -21.10 -7.65
CA GLU A 156 -6.26 -22.43 -8.22
C GLU A 156 -5.22 -22.88 -9.26
N ARG A 157 -4.83 -21.97 -10.16
CA ARG A 157 -3.83 -22.27 -11.20
C ARG A 157 -2.45 -22.51 -10.60
N LEU A 158 -2.03 -21.73 -9.60
CA LEU A 158 -0.75 -21.95 -8.92
C LEU A 158 -0.72 -23.33 -8.24
N ILE A 159 -1.80 -23.69 -7.56
CA ILE A 159 -1.96 -24.99 -6.91
C ILE A 159 -1.90 -26.12 -7.95
N ALA A 160 -2.65 -26.01 -9.05
CA ALA A 160 -2.67 -27.03 -10.11
C ALA A 160 -1.30 -27.23 -10.77
N LEU A 161 -0.54 -26.15 -11.00
CA LEU A 161 0.82 -26.23 -11.54
C LEU A 161 1.79 -26.92 -10.57
N HIS A 162 1.63 -26.68 -9.27
CA HIS A 162 2.43 -27.38 -8.26
C HIS A 162 2.07 -28.88 -8.21
N ASP A 163 0.78 -29.22 -8.22
CA ASP A 163 0.31 -30.61 -8.21
C ASP A 163 0.76 -31.40 -9.44
N ALA A 164 0.93 -30.71 -10.57
CA ALA A 164 1.52 -31.28 -11.79
C ALA A 164 3.06 -31.38 -11.75
N GLY A 165 3.72 -30.92 -10.69
CA GLY A 165 5.18 -30.91 -10.56
C GLY A 165 5.89 -29.84 -11.38
N ILE A 166 5.16 -28.85 -11.90
CA ILE A 166 5.69 -27.79 -12.79
C ILE A 166 6.16 -26.57 -11.99
N LEU A 167 5.53 -26.30 -10.85
CA LEU A 167 5.81 -25.13 -10.01
C LEU A 167 6.35 -25.56 -8.64
N ALA A 168 7.51 -25.02 -8.26
CA ALA A 168 8.02 -25.05 -6.89
C ALA A 168 8.04 -23.63 -6.29
N ILE A 169 7.90 -23.54 -4.96
CA ILE A 169 7.99 -22.28 -4.21
C ILE A 169 9.25 -22.32 -3.34
N HIS A 170 10.09 -21.30 -3.46
CA HIS A 170 11.31 -21.17 -2.65
C HIS A 170 11.26 -19.91 -1.79
N ALA A 171 11.46 -20.10 -0.48
CA ALA A 171 11.64 -19.02 0.48
C ALA A 171 13.11 -18.57 0.49
N LEU A 172 13.38 -17.38 -0.03
CA LEU A 172 14.75 -16.87 -0.18
C LEU A 172 15.39 -16.44 1.13
N GLY A 173 14.60 -15.94 2.09
CA GLY A 173 15.16 -15.27 3.27
C GLY A 173 15.69 -13.87 2.95
N SER A 174 16.30 -13.23 3.95
CA SER A 174 16.81 -11.85 3.85
C SER A 174 18.22 -11.75 3.25
N ASP A 175 18.94 -12.87 3.22
CA ASP A 175 20.38 -13.00 2.95
C ASP A 175 20.68 -13.72 1.63
N TYR A 176 19.69 -13.81 0.73
CA TYR A 176 19.89 -14.43 -0.57
C TYR A 176 20.80 -13.59 -1.47
N THR A 177 21.57 -14.28 -2.33
CA THR A 177 22.31 -13.64 -3.42
C THR A 177 21.71 -14.04 -4.76
N MET A 178 21.85 -13.15 -5.73
CA MET A 178 21.40 -13.36 -7.10
C MET A 178 22.48 -12.83 -8.04
N GLU A 179 23.14 -13.76 -8.72
CA GLU A 179 24.26 -13.49 -9.60
C GLU A 179 23.99 -14.12 -10.96
N ARG A 180 24.72 -13.66 -11.97
CA ARG A 180 24.71 -14.25 -13.31
C ARG A 180 26.10 -14.83 -13.55
N ASP A 181 26.17 -15.97 -14.23
CA ASP A 181 27.46 -16.55 -14.61
C ASP A 181 28.30 -15.57 -15.45
N ASP A 182 29.61 -15.82 -15.53
CA ASP A 182 30.55 -14.94 -16.24
C ASP A 182 30.20 -14.73 -17.73
N LYS A 183 29.43 -15.65 -18.31
CA LYS A 183 28.97 -15.60 -19.70
C LYS A 183 27.59 -14.97 -19.86
N GLY A 184 26.89 -14.67 -18.76
CA GLY A 184 25.55 -14.08 -18.75
C GLY A 184 24.43 -15.02 -19.25
N ALA A 185 24.64 -16.32 -19.29
CA ALA A 185 23.65 -17.29 -19.76
C ALA A 185 22.70 -17.78 -18.65
N VAL A 186 23.18 -17.93 -17.41
CA VAL A 186 22.44 -18.58 -16.32
C VAL A 186 22.45 -17.71 -15.06
N TRP A 187 21.31 -17.66 -14.37
CA TRP A 187 21.17 -17.04 -13.05
C TRP A 187 21.43 -18.04 -11.94
N HIS A 188 22.23 -17.62 -10.96
CA HIS A 188 22.52 -18.35 -9.74
C HIS A 188 21.86 -17.63 -8.57
N ILE A 189 20.91 -18.29 -7.91
CA ILE A 189 20.21 -17.76 -6.75
C ILE A 189 20.57 -18.63 -5.55
N ALA A 190 21.41 -18.11 -4.66
CA ALA A 190 21.81 -18.80 -3.44
C ALA A 190 20.98 -18.28 -2.26
N ALA A 191 20.33 -19.20 -1.55
CA ALA A 191 19.55 -18.92 -0.36
C ALA A 191 19.59 -20.12 0.58
N ARG A 192 19.76 -19.87 1.89
CA ARG A 192 19.69 -20.91 2.94
C ARG A 192 20.59 -22.13 2.67
N GLY A 193 21.78 -21.91 2.11
CA GLY A 193 22.73 -22.98 1.80
C GLY A 193 22.41 -23.80 0.55
N VAL A 194 21.38 -23.43 -0.21
CA VAL A 194 21.01 -24.06 -1.48
C VAL A 194 21.18 -23.04 -2.61
N THR A 195 21.80 -23.46 -3.71
CA THR A 195 21.90 -22.65 -4.93
C THR A 195 21.00 -23.25 -6.00
N HIS A 196 20.11 -22.41 -6.53
CA HIS A 196 19.22 -22.74 -7.63
C HIS A 196 19.68 -22.04 -8.92
N TYR A 197 19.48 -22.71 -10.05
CA TYR A 197 19.95 -22.26 -11.37
C TYR A 197 18.76 -22.03 -12.30
N PHE A 198 18.73 -20.89 -13.00
CA PHE A 198 17.63 -20.54 -13.92
C PHE A 198 18.14 -19.89 -15.20
N ASP A 199 17.55 -20.26 -16.33
CA ASP A 199 17.83 -19.62 -17.61
C ASP A 199 17.24 -18.20 -17.69
N SER A 200 16.21 -17.91 -16.89
CA SER A 200 15.47 -16.65 -16.95
C SER A 200 14.84 -16.29 -15.61
N ILE A 201 14.69 -14.99 -15.38
CA ILE A 201 14.02 -14.42 -14.20
C ILE A 201 12.96 -13.44 -14.67
N VAL A 202 11.80 -13.51 -14.03
CA VAL A 202 10.75 -12.49 -14.12
C VAL A 202 10.68 -11.76 -12.80
N ASP A 203 11.02 -10.47 -12.79
CA ASP A 203 10.90 -9.64 -11.61
C ASP A 203 9.45 -9.18 -11.43
N ALA A 204 8.75 -9.80 -10.47
CA ALA A 204 7.37 -9.50 -10.12
C ALA A 204 7.25 -8.61 -8.87
N ARG A 205 8.29 -7.85 -8.48
CA ARG A 205 8.26 -6.96 -7.30
C ARG A 205 7.49 -5.65 -7.53
N GLY A 206 6.88 -5.47 -8.69
CA GLY A 206 6.19 -4.25 -9.09
C GLY A 206 7.12 -3.23 -9.73
N GLN A 207 6.59 -2.04 -10.00
CA GLN A 207 7.37 -0.95 -10.58
C GLN A 207 8.18 -0.23 -9.51
N ALA A 208 9.47 -0.04 -9.76
CA ALA A 208 10.29 0.84 -8.94
C ALA A 208 9.84 2.30 -9.12
N VAL A 209 9.93 3.09 -8.05
CA VAL A 209 9.79 4.54 -8.16
C VAL A 209 10.93 5.04 -9.05
N LEU A 210 10.58 5.68 -10.17
CA LEU A 210 11.57 6.27 -11.07
C LEU A 210 12.30 7.41 -10.35
N GLY A 211 13.62 7.44 -10.47
CA GLY A 211 14.39 8.61 -10.06
C GLY A 211 14.01 9.85 -10.86
N GLN A 212 14.27 11.03 -10.30
CA GLN A 212 13.98 12.31 -10.98
C GLN A 212 14.62 12.40 -12.37
N GLU A 213 15.83 11.85 -12.53
CA GLU A 213 16.56 11.80 -13.80
C GLU A 213 16.02 10.79 -14.81
N GLU A 214 15.27 9.79 -14.34
CA GLU A 214 14.68 8.72 -15.14
C GLU A 214 13.24 9.03 -15.55
N PHE A 215 12.64 10.08 -14.97
CA PHE A 215 11.30 10.52 -15.31
C PHE A 215 11.23 10.92 -16.81
N PRO A 216 10.32 10.32 -17.61
CA PRO A 216 10.42 10.34 -19.08
C PRO A 216 9.98 11.65 -19.75
N PHE A 217 9.71 12.71 -18.97
CA PHE A 217 9.24 14.00 -19.48
C PHE A 217 10.31 15.09 -19.29
N PRO A 218 11.26 15.24 -20.24
CA PRO A 218 12.42 16.12 -20.06
C PRO A 218 12.06 17.60 -19.85
N THR A 219 11.07 18.12 -20.57
CA THR A 219 10.60 19.49 -20.41
C THR A 219 10.00 19.74 -19.03
N LEU A 220 9.24 18.77 -18.50
CA LEU A 220 8.66 18.85 -17.16
C LEU A 220 9.76 18.81 -16.07
N ARG A 221 10.79 17.97 -16.24
CA ARG A 221 11.96 17.98 -15.33
C ARG A 221 12.66 19.33 -15.30
N MET A 222 12.92 19.93 -16.47
CA MET A 222 13.54 21.26 -16.56
C MET A 222 12.70 22.31 -15.84
N GLN A 223 11.38 22.26 -16.01
CA GLN A 223 10.45 23.19 -15.39
C GLN A 223 10.39 23.04 -13.87
N ILE A 224 10.37 21.81 -13.35
CA ILE A 224 10.43 21.53 -11.91
C ILE A 224 11.74 22.07 -11.32
N ARG A 225 12.89 21.87 -11.99
CA ARG A 225 14.18 22.42 -11.54
C ARG A 225 14.22 23.94 -11.57
N ALA A 226 13.72 24.56 -12.64
CA ALA A 226 13.64 26.01 -12.74
C ALA A 226 12.78 26.60 -11.62
N LEU A 227 11.68 25.93 -11.27
CA LEU A 227 10.82 26.31 -10.16
C LEU A 227 11.52 26.19 -8.80
N ALA A 228 12.26 25.10 -8.57
CA ALA A 228 13.05 24.89 -7.36
C ALA A 228 14.08 26.02 -7.15
N ILE A 229 14.82 26.37 -8.22
CA ILE A 229 15.80 27.48 -8.22
C ILE A 229 15.10 28.80 -7.93
N ALA A 230 14.02 29.12 -8.66
CA ALA A 230 13.29 30.38 -8.51
C ALA A 230 12.73 30.58 -7.10
N ARG A 231 12.50 29.49 -6.36
CA ARG A 231 11.95 29.51 -5.00
C ARG A 231 12.97 29.27 -3.89
N SER A 232 14.24 29.05 -4.25
CA SER A 232 15.27 28.65 -3.30
C SER A 232 14.85 27.44 -2.45
N ALA A 233 14.13 26.50 -3.07
CA ALA A 233 13.63 25.28 -2.46
C ALA A 233 14.33 24.05 -3.06
N SER A 234 14.35 22.95 -2.32
CA SER A 234 14.79 21.67 -2.84
C SER A 234 13.77 21.09 -3.83
N LEU A 235 14.23 20.21 -4.73
CA LEU A 235 13.32 19.48 -5.62
C LEU A 235 12.32 18.62 -4.84
N ASP A 236 12.71 18.11 -3.67
CA ASP A 236 11.83 17.30 -2.82
C ASP A 236 10.68 18.15 -2.27
N GLU A 237 10.95 19.38 -1.83
CA GLU A 237 9.90 20.31 -1.37
C GLU A 237 8.94 20.69 -2.52
N ILE A 238 9.48 20.92 -3.72
CA ILE A 238 8.67 21.22 -4.91
C ILE A 238 7.81 20.02 -5.31
N VAL A 239 8.35 18.80 -5.26
CA VAL A 239 7.64 17.59 -5.68
C VAL A 239 6.65 17.14 -4.61
N THR A 240 6.97 17.18 -3.32
CA THR A 240 6.10 16.71 -2.24
C THR A 240 5.01 17.71 -1.84
N GLY A 241 5.10 18.96 -2.29
CA GLY A 241 4.08 19.98 -2.05
C GLY A 241 4.05 20.54 -0.62
N LYS A 242 5.03 20.22 0.23
CA LYS A 242 5.15 20.83 1.57
C LYS A 242 5.34 22.34 1.43
N GLY A 243 4.39 23.12 1.95
CA GLY A 243 4.45 24.59 1.92
C GLY A 243 4.08 25.25 0.58
N PHE A 244 3.45 24.51 -0.35
CA PHE A 244 3.08 25.04 -1.66
C PHE A 244 1.84 25.96 -1.61
N VAL A 245 2.02 27.24 -1.97
CA VAL A 245 0.94 28.19 -2.30
C VAL A 245 1.11 28.57 -3.77
N GLY A 246 0.12 28.24 -4.62
CA GLY A 246 0.20 28.48 -6.07
C GLY A 246 0.12 29.96 -6.43
N GLN A 247 0.85 30.38 -7.48
CA GLN A 247 0.74 31.69 -8.11
C GLN A 247 -0.20 31.63 -9.32
N PRO A 248 -1.28 32.45 -9.38
CA PRO A 248 -2.24 32.44 -10.47
C PRO A 248 -1.58 32.55 -11.86
N GLY A 249 -1.89 31.59 -12.74
CA GLY A 249 -1.58 31.70 -14.18
C GLY A 249 -0.46 30.82 -14.72
N ASN A 250 0.28 30.07 -13.90
CA ASN A 250 1.32 29.16 -14.37
C ASN A 250 0.76 27.74 -14.63
N PRO A 251 0.71 27.23 -15.89
CA PRO A 251 0.20 25.90 -16.20
C PRO A 251 0.99 24.76 -15.51
N LEU A 252 2.25 25.01 -15.15
CA LEU A 252 3.13 24.02 -14.52
C LEU A 252 2.73 23.70 -13.09
N GLU A 253 2.12 24.65 -12.41
CA GLU A 253 1.59 24.45 -11.06
C GLU A 253 0.35 23.55 -11.04
N ARG A 254 -0.30 23.36 -12.20
CA ARG A 254 -1.42 22.40 -12.35
C ARG A 254 -0.94 20.96 -12.53
N ALA A 255 0.32 20.77 -12.96
CA ALA A 255 0.90 19.45 -13.20
C ALA A 255 1.65 18.88 -11.97
N LEU A 256 2.17 19.75 -11.09
CA LEU A 256 2.89 19.37 -9.86
C LEU A 256 2.11 18.43 -8.91
N PRO A 257 0.80 18.60 -8.68
CA PRO A 257 0.03 17.73 -7.80
C PRO A 257 0.08 16.26 -8.23
N VAL A 258 0.12 16.00 -9.55
CA VAL A 258 0.26 14.66 -10.13
C VAL A 258 1.64 14.03 -9.79
N VAL A 259 2.67 14.87 -9.70
CA VAL A 259 4.05 14.44 -9.37
C VAL A 259 4.19 14.15 -7.87
N ALA A 260 3.53 14.92 -6.99
CA ALA A 260 3.55 14.70 -5.53
C ALA A 260 2.99 13.34 -5.11
N ILE A 261 1.96 12.88 -5.80
CA ILE A 261 1.32 11.58 -5.59
C ILE A 261 2.25 10.44 -5.98
N SER A 262 3.12 10.68 -6.97
CA SER A 262 4.13 9.73 -7.44
C SER A 262 5.34 9.62 -6.49
N ALA A 263 5.45 10.51 -5.47
CA ALA A 263 6.59 10.60 -4.56
C ALA A 263 6.40 9.85 -3.22
N GLY A 264 5.40 8.98 -3.11
CA GLY A 264 5.27 8.05 -1.96
C GLY A 264 4.68 8.64 -0.67
N ALA A 265 4.18 9.88 -0.68
CA ALA A 265 3.52 10.50 0.47
C ALA A 265 2.13 9.90 0.79
N GLN A 266 1.53 9.17 -0.17
CA GLN A 266 0.27 8.47 0.03
C GLN A 266 0.41 6.99 -0.35
N PRO A 267 0.54 6.08 0.63
CA PRO A 267 0.96 4.70 0.37
C PRO A 267 -0.09 3.82 -0.33
N PHE A 268 -1.35 4.26 -0.41
CA PHE A 268 -2.47 3.46 -0.93
C PHE A 268 -3.28 4.17 -2.03
N VAL A 269 -2.75 5.24 -2.63
CA VAL A 269 -3.48 5.96 -3.69
C VAL A 269 -3.67 5.06 -4.91
N GLN A 270 -4.92 4.84 -5.27
CA GLN A 270 -5.30 4.19 -6.52
C GLN A 270 -5.34 5.23 -7.64
N GLY A 271 -4.31 5.26 -8.48
CA GLY A 271 -4.11 6.35 -9.45
C GLY A 271 -5.29 6.63 -10.40
N LEU A 272 -6.04 5.60 -10.81
CA LEU A 272 -7.23 5.76 -11.67
C LEU A 272 -8.44 6.28 -10.88
N THR A 273 -8.78 5.63 -9.75
CA THR A 273 -9.95 5.96 -8.94
C THR A 273 -9.83 7.33 -8.27
N ALA A 274 -8.62 7.70 -7.86
CA ALA A 274 -8.37 8.96 -7.21
C ALA A 274 -8.10 10.10 -8.20
N ALA A 275 -7.99 9.85 -9.51
CA ALA A 275 -7.53 10.83 -10.49
C ALA A 275 -8.26 12.19 -10.42
N GLU A 276 -9.58 12.17 -10.28
CA GLU A 276 -10.40 13.38 -10.15
C GLU A 276 -10.14 14.12 -8.83
N GLU A 277 -10.11 13.40 -7.71
CA GLU A 277 -9.84 14.00 -6.41
C GLU A 277 -8.43 14.61 -6.37
N LEU A 278 -7.45 13.88 -6.89
CA LEU A 278 -6.07 14.31 -7.02
C LEU A 278 -5.95 15.57 -7.88
N TRP A 279 -6.67 15.60 -9.00
CA TRP A 279 -6.77 16.79 -9.87
C TRP A 279 -7.40 17.97 -9.14
N ASN A 280 -8.49 17.75 -8.41
CA ASN A 280 -9.23 18.80 -7.71
C ASN A 280 -8.44 19.37 -6.53
N ARG A 281 -7.74 18.54 -5.74
CA ARG A 281 -6.83 18.99 -4.67
C ARG A 281 -5.71 19.87 -5.23
N GLY A 282 -5.11 19.45 -6.35
CA GLY A 282 -4.14 20.25 -7.08
C GLY A 282 -4.67 21.62 -7.53
N CYS A 283 -5.93 21.66 -7.97
CA CYS A 283 -6.59 22.90 -8.36
C CYS A 283 -7.06 23.76 -7.16
N ALA A 284 -7.33 23.17 -5.99
CA ALA A 284 -7.82 23.87 -4.80
C ALA A 284 -6.75 24.75 -4.13
N CYS A 285 -5.46 24.49 -4.38
CA CYS A 285 -4.37 25.42 -4.12
C CYS A 285 -4.44 26.72 -4.95
N HIS A 286 -5.54 26.94 -5.70
CA HIS A 286 -5.82 28.09 -6.54
C HIS A 286 -7.19 28.72 -6.22
N PRO A 287 -7.25 29.87 -5.52
CA PRO A 287 -8.52 30.47 -5.09
C PRO A 287 -9.37 31.07 -6.24
N GLU A 288 -8.90 31.10 -7.48
CA GLU A 288 -9.62 31.77 -8.57
C GLU A 288 -10.88 31.02 -9.07
N ARG A 289 -11.00 29.70 -8.87
CA ARG A 289 -12.20 28.97 -9.29
C ARG A 289 -13.41 29.16 -8.37
N ALA A 290 -13.22 29.54 -7.10
CA ALA A 290 -14.31 29.82 -6.18
C ALA A 290 -15.15 31.05 -6.61
N ARG A 291 -14.54 32.01 -7.33
CA ARG A 291 -15.22 33.24 -7.78
C ARG A 291 -16.05 33.06 -9.04
N ARG A 292 -15.83 32.00 -9.84
CA ARG A 292 -16.58 31.80 -11.09
C ARG A 292 -17.95 31.15 -10.90
N LYS A 293 -18.15 30.39 -9.82
CA LYS A 293 -19.48 29.85 -9.45
C LYS A 293 -20.40 30.87 -8.77
N GLN A 294 -19.86 31.90 -8.11
CA GLN A 294 -20.68 32.98 -7.52
C GLN A 294 -21.17 34.03 -8.52
N ARG A 295 -20.62 34.08 -9.75
CA ARG A 295 -21.06 35.02 -10.80
C ARG A 295 -22.09 34.43 -11.77
N ALA A 296 -22.41 33.14 -11.66
CA ALA A 296 -23.55 32.54 -12.34
C ALA A 296 -24.72 32.46 -11.36
N GLY A 297 -25.23 33.62 -10.94
CA GLY A 297 -26.60 33.72 -10.43
C GLY A 297 -27.59 33.47 -11.57
N PRO A 298 -28.84 33.08 -11.27
CA PRO A 298 -29.83 32.75 -12.30
C PRO A 298 -30.04 33.99 -13.18
N ALA A 299 -29.92 33.80 -14.50
CA ALA A 299 -30.49 34.75 -15.44
C ALA A 299 -31.99 34.49 -15.50
N ASP A 300 -32.78 35.53 -15.24
CA ASP A 300 -34.21 35.59 -15.57
C ASP A 300 -34.47 35.31 -17.06
#